data_AF-A0A3C1RPA5-F1
#
_entry.id   AF-A0A3C1RPA5-F1
#
_cell.length_a   1.000
_cell.length_b   1.000
_cell.length_c   1.000
_cell.angle_alpha   90.00
_cell.angle_beta   90.00
_cell.angle_gamma   90.00
#
_symmetry.space_group_name_H-M   'P 1'
#
loop_
_entity.id
_entity.type
_entity.pdbx_description
1 polymer ?
#
loop_
_entity_poly.entity_id
_entity_poly.type
_entity_poly.pdbx_seq_one_letter_code
_entity_poly.pdbx_strand_id
1 'polypeptide(L)'
;ASLLAALPNDPTDLNPYNNLSALKKRQNYVLKRMVEDGYITTIQAERAYQEKLQFQPQQQGIIAAPHFLFWLTEKLTNSIPSSPINKGSIYQQITPNFPPITKQEPGGFKESTYKIKTTIDRPLQQFIEAQIQQIITTLKDHNVHHAAALVINNHTGEVLAYVGSPDYFNTDKFGRNDGVQALRQPGSTLKPFLYELALSKSIIQPHTILADVPSYYAIPGAKLYSPTDYSETFLGPVRVRVALANSLNIPA
;
A
#
# COMPACT_ATOMS: atom_id res chain seq x y z
N ALA A 1 -30.88 -3.99 -20.86
CA ALA A 1 -31.73 -2.92 -20.28
C ALA A 1 -32.61 -3.42 -19.12
N SER A 2 -33.44 -4.45 -19.30
CA SER A 2 -34.34 -4.98 -18.25
C SER A 2 -33.63 -5.38 -16.94
N LEU A 3 -32.41 -5.90 -17.04
CA LEU A 3 -31.58 -6.25 -15.89
C LEU A 3 -31.10 -5.01 -15.09
N LEU A 4 -30.71 -3.92 -15.78
CA LEU A 4 -30.32 -2.67 -15.12
C LEU A 4 -31.53 -1.98 -14.48
N ALA A 5 -32.69 -2.04 -15.12
CA ALA A 5 -33.94 -1.50 -14.59
C ALA A 5 -34.43 -2.21 -13.31
N ALA A 6 -33.95 -3.45 -13.06
CA ALA A 6 -34.26 -4.18 -11.84
C ALA A 6 -33.50 -3.69 -10.60
N LEU A 7 -32.32 -3.08 -10.79
CA LEU A 7 -31.38 -2.74 -9.71
C LEU A 7 -31.81 -1.61 -8.77
N PRO A 8 -32.43 -0.49 -9.23
CA PRO A 8 -32.71 0.65 -8.36
C PRO A 8 -33.61 0.33 -7.16
N ASN A 9 -34.42 -0.73 -7.27
CA ASN A 9 -35.32 -1.16 -6.20
C ASN A 9 -34.58 -1.76 -5.01
N ASP A 10 -33.47 -2.44 -5.26
CA ASP A 10 -32.65 -3.08 -4.23
C ASP A 10 -31.23 -3.37 -4.76
N PRO A 11 -30.38 -2.34 -4.88
CA PRO A 11 -29.10 -2.46 -5.59
C PRO A 11 -28.10 -3.37 -4.86
N THR A 12 -28.25 -3.55 -3.54
CA THR A 12 -27.38 -4.40 -2.73
C THR A 12 -27.73 -5.87 -2.92
N ASP A 13 -29.00 -6.25 -2.73
CA ASP A 13 -29.42 -7.65 -2.78
C ASP A 13 -29.62 -8.17 -4.20
N LEU A 14 -29.74 -7.27 -5.18
CA LEU A 14 -29.82 -7.61 -6.61
C LEU A 14 -28.47 -7.45 -7.32
N ASN A 15 -27.37 -7.30 -6.58
CA ASN A 15 -26.04 -7.16 -7.17
C ASN A 15 -25.68 -8.42 -8.01
N PRO A 16 -25.34 -8.28 -9.31
CA PRO A 16 -25.06 -9.42 -10.19
C PRO A 16 -23.85 -10.25 -9.77
N TYR A 17 -22.89 -9.68 -9.03
CA TYR A 17 -21.69 -10.39 -8.58
C TYR A 17 -21.95 -11.28 -7.37
N ASN A 18 -22.94 -10.95 -6.55
CA ASN A 18 -23.22 -11.64 -5.30
C ASN A 18 -24.53 -12.45 -5.34
N ASN A 19 -25.51 -12.03 -6.14
CA ASN A 19 -26.87 -12.58 -6.10
C ASN A 19 -27.56 -12.58 -7.48
N LEU A 20 -26.94 -13.26 -8.45
CA LEU A 20 -27.46 -13.35 -9.81
C LEU A 20 -28.86 -13.98 -9.90
N SER A 21 -29.17 -14.94 -9.03
CA SER A 21 -30.47 -15.62 -9.02
C SER A 21 -31.61 -14.67 -8.64
N ALA A 22 -31.44 -13.85 -7.59
CA ALA A 22 -32.39 -12.83 -7.21
C ALA A 22 -32.55 -11.77 -8.30
N LEU A 23 -31.44 -11.34 -8.91
CA LEU A 23 -31.45 -10.40 -10.02
C LEU A 23 -32.22 -10.95 -11.24
N LYS A 24 -32.02 -12.21 -11.62
CA LYS A 24 -32.77 -12.86 -12.72
C LYS A 24 -34.26 -12.95 -12.40
N LYS A 25 -34.62 -13.27 -11.15
CA LYS A 25 -36.02 -13.27 -10.71
C LYS A 25 -36.66 -11.89 -10.86
N ARG A 26 -35.93 -10.83 -10.48
CA ARG A 26 -36.40 -9.46 -10.64
C ARG A 26 -36.44 -9.02 -12.11
N GLN A 27 -35.45 -9.40 -12.91
CA GLN A 27 -35.46 -9.18 -14.37
C GLN A 27 -36.72 -9.77 -15.01
N ASN A 28 -37.11 -10.99 -14.62
CA ASN A 28 -38.32 -11.63 -15.13
C ASN A 28 -39.58 -10.84 -14.78
N TYR A 29 -39.67 -10.31 -13.55
CA TYR A 29 -40.77 -9.43 -13.16
C TYR A 29 -40.85 -8.17 -14.03
N VAL A 30 -39.70 -7.51 -14.28
CA VAL A 30 -39.62 -6.34 -15.17
C VAL A 30 -40.07 -6.68 -16.58
N LEU A 31 -39.59 -7.80 -17.14
CA LEU A 31 -39.98 -8.24 -18.48
C LEU A 31 -41.49 -8.55 -18.58
N LYS A 32 -42.08 -9.18 -17.56
CA LYS A 32 -43.54 -9.40 -17.51
C LYS A 32 -44.32 -8.09 -17.49
N ARG A 33 -43.89 -7.12 -16.68
CA ARG A 33 -44.50 -5.78 -16.67
C ARG A 33 -44.40 -5.07 -18.01
N MET A 34 -43.26 -5.15 -18.69
CA MET A 34 -43.09 -4.57 -20.02
C MET A 34 -44.01 -5.22 -21.07
N VAL A 35 -44.37 -6.50 -20.92
CA VAL A 35 -45.37 -7.16 -21.77
C VAL A 35 -46.77 -6.67 -21.43
N GLU A 36 -47.13 -6.60 -20.15
CA GLU A 36 -48.44 -6.12 -19.67
C GLU A 36 -48.72 -4.68 -20.12
N ASP A 37 -47.70 -3.82 -20.04
CA ASP A 37 -47.80 -2.41 -20.43
C ASP A 37 -47.65 -2.20 -21.95
N GLY A 38 -47.45 -3.26 -22.73
CA GLY A 38 -47.42 -3.23 -24.19
C GLY A 38 -46.11 -2.74 -24.83
N TYR A 39 -45.02 -2.63 -24.06
CA TYR A 39 -43.71 -2.20 -24.59
C TYR A 39 -43.00 -3.28 -25.41
N ILE A 40 -43.21 -4.57 -25.10
CA ILE A 40 -42.59 -5.71 -25.79
C ILE A 40 -43.58 -6.88 -25.93
N THR A 41 -43.31 -7.79 -26.87
CA THR A 41 -44.07 -9.04 -26.99
C THR A 41 -43.59 -10.11 -26.01
N THR A 42 -44.42 -11.12 -25.74
CA THR A 42 -44.03 -12.31 -24.95
C THR A 42 -42.79 -13.00 -25.52
N ILE A 43 -42.70 -13.14 -26.84
CA ILE A 43 -41.54 -13.74 -27.52
C ILE A 43 -40.27 -12.91 -27.30
N GLN A 44 -40.38 -11.57 -27.35
CA GLN A 44 -39.24 -10.69 -27.05
C GLN A 44 -38.81 -10.80 -25.59
N ALA A 45 -39.76 -10.88 -24.66
CA ALA A 45 -39.49 -11.06 -23.24
C ALA A 45 -38.76 -12.39 -22.95
N GLU A 46 -39.21 -13.49 -23.55
CA GLU A 46 -38.56 -14.80 -23.41
C GLU A 46 -37.15 -14.80 -23.98
N ARG A 47 -36.95 -14.25 -25.19
CA ARG A 47 -35.62 -14.12 -25.80
C ARG A 47 -34.67 -13.30 -24.92
N ALA A 48 -35.13 -12.15 -24.42
CA ALA A 48 -34.34 -11.31 -23.54
C ALA A 48 -34.01 -11.96 -22.19
N TYR A 49 -34.90 -12.84 -21.69
CA TYR A 49 -34.64 -13.60 -20.47
C TYR A 49 -33.61 -14.72 -20.68
N GLN A 50 -33.60 -15.35 -21.85
CA GLN A 50 -32.69 -16.46 -22.19
C GLN A 50 -31.31 -15.99 -22.67
N GLU A 51 -31.15 -14.69 -22.94
CA GLU A 51 -29.88 -14.12 -23.37
C GLU A 51 -28.76 -14.41 -22.35
N LYS A 52 -27.65 -14.95 -22.84
CA LYS A 52 -26.48 -15.26 -22.02
C LYS A 52 -25.80 -13.96 -21.61
N LEU A 53 -25.81 -13.66 -20.32
CA LEU A 53 -25.20 -12.47 -19.76
C LEU A 53 -23.68 -12.62 -19.69
N GLN A 54 -22.95 -11.59 -20.14
CA GLN A 54 -21.52 -11.44 -19.92
C GLN A 54 -21.31 -10.24 -18.99
N PHE A 55 -20.82 -10.51 -17.78
CA PHE A 55 -20.46 -9.46 -16.83
C PHE A 55 -18.98 -9.13 -16.97
N GLN A 56 -18.66 -7.84 -16.95
CA GLN A 56 -17.28 -7.42 -16.76
C GLN A 56 -16.83 -7.85 -15.36
N PRO A 57 -15.55 -8.19 -15.14
CA PRO A 57 -15.04 -8.41 -13.80
C PRO A 57 -15.32 -7.18 -12.93
N GLN A 58 -15.66 -7.39 -11.66
CA GLN A 58 -15.85 -6.29 -10.72
C GLN A 58 -14.54 -5.52 -10.59
N GLN A 59 -14.43 -4.38 -11.28
CA GLN A 59 -13.27 -3.51 -11.13
C GLN A 59 -13.35 -2.88 -9.75
N GLN A 60 -12.39 -3.21 -8.89
CA GLN A 60 -12.32 -2.67 -7.52
C GLN A 60 -12.01 -1.16 -7.50
N GLY A 61 -11.86 -0.51 -8.66
CA GLY A 61 -11.52 0.91 -8.81
C GLY A 61 -10.06 1.25 -8.49
N ILE A 62 -9.34 0.33 -7.85
CA ILE A 62 -7.93 0.50 -7.48
C ILE A 62 -7.07 -0.16 -8.55
N ILE A 63 -6.36 0.67 -9.32
CA ILE A 63 -5.61 0.23 -10.51
C ILE A 63 -4.11 0.06 -10.20
N ALA A 64 -3.61 0.67 -9.11
CA ALA A 64 -2.22 0.62 -8.69
C ALA A 64 -2.06 1.02 -7.21
N ALA A 65 -1.00 0.53 -6.57
CA ALA A 65 -0.53 0.98 -5.25
C ALA A 65 -1.62 1.06 -4.15
N PRO A 66 -2.38 -0.03 -3.88
CA PRO A 66 -3.47 -0.02 -2.91
C PRO A 66 -3.04 0.43 -1.51
N HIS A 67 -1.89 -0.05 -1.01
CA HIS A 67 -1.35 0.37 0.29
C HIS A 67 -1.13 1.88 0.37
N PHE A 68 -0.50 2.47 -0.64
CA PHE A 68 -0.29 3.92 -0.71
C PHE A 68 -1.60 4.70 -0.79
N LEU A 69 -2.57 4.22 -1.58
CA LEU A 69 -3.87 4.85 -1.69
C LEU A 69 -4.59 4.90 -0.33
N PHE A 70 -4.61 3.80 0.41
CA PHE A 70 -5.26 3.75 1.72
C PHE A 70 -4.50 4.54 2.77
N TRP A 71 -3.15 4.46 2.78
CA TRP A 71 -2.31 5.31 3.63
C TRP A 71 -2.57 6.80 3.37
N LEU A 72 -2.59 7.22 2.10
CA LEU A 72 -2.84 8.61 1.72
C LEU A 72 -4.25 9.05 2.14
N THR A 73 -5.25 8.18 1.94
CA THR A 73 -6.63 8.46 2.35
C THR A 73 -6.71 8.69 3.86
N GLU A 74 -6.07 7.83 4.66
CA GLU A 74 -6.00 7.99 6.12
C GLU A 74 -5.37 9.34 6.51
N LYS A 75 -4.24 9.71 5.89
CA LYS A 75 -3.58 11.00 6.16
C LYS A 75 -4.45 12.20 5.80
N LEU A 76 -5.15 12.14 4.66
CA LEU A 76 -6.05 13.20 4.23
C LEU A 76 -7.26 13.33 5.15
N THR A 77 -7.90 12.22 5.52
CA THR A 77 -9.06 12.24 6.43
C THR A 77 -8.68 12.78 7.80
N ASN A 78 -7.51 12.42 8.34
CA ASN A 78 -7.04 12.93 9.63
C ASN A 78 -6.62 14.41 9.59
N SER A 79 -6.29 14.95 8.40
CA SER A 79 -5.94 16.36 8.21
C SER A 79 -7.14 17.28 8.00
N ILE A 80 -8.31 16.71 7.70
CA ILE A 80 -9.57 17.45 7.62
C ILE A 80 -10.20 17.38 9.02
N PRO A 81 -10.31 18.49 9.78
CA PRO A 81 -11.06 18.46 11.02
C PRO A 81 -12.48 18.06 10.66
N SER A 82 -12.92 16.92 11.21
CA SER A 82 -14.32 16.55 11.28
C SER A 82 -15.02 17.57 12.18
N SER A 83 -15.31 18.75 11.64
CA SER A 83 -16.04 19.77 12.38
C SER A 83 -17.52 19.41 12.29
N PRO A 84 -18.21 19.21 13.43
CA PRO A 84 -19.57 19.68 13.52
C PRO A 84 -19.53 21.19 13.29
N ILE A 85 -20.52 21.69 12.57
CA ILE A 85 -20.76 23.12 12.41
C ILE A 85 -20.81 23.76 13.81
N ASN A 86 -19.82 24.59 14.19
CA ASN A 86 -20.06 25.94 14.75
C ASN A 86 -18.79 26.65 15.25
N LYS A 87 -18.71 27.93 14.81
CA LYS A 87 -18.11 29.13 15.43
C LYS A 87 -16.64 29.09 15.86
N GLY A 88 -15.82 29.59 14.92
CA GLY A 88 -14.81 30.60 15.20
C GLY A 88 -13.54 30.09 15.87
N SER A 89 -12.59 29.61 15.09
CA SER A 89 -11.15 29.67 15.44
C SER A 89 -10.31 29.53 14.18
N ILE A 90 -9.34 30.44 14.06
CA ILE A 90 -8.32 30.50 13.02
C ILE A 90 -7.19 29.58 13.49
N TYR A 91 -6.81 28.57 12.69
CA TYR A 91 -5.53 27.87 12.88
C TYR A 91 -4.85 27.67 11.54
N GLN A 92 -3.77 28.45 11.35
CA GLN A 92 -2.68 28.12 10.44
C GLN A 92 -1.85 27.02 11.11
N GLN A 93 -1.68 25.86 10.47
CA GLN A 93 -0.47 25.07 10.64
C GLN A 93 -0.25 24.11 9.46
N ILE A 94 0.85 24.38 8.74
CA ILE A 94 1.64 23.51 7.87
C ILE A 94 0.82 22.56 6.99
N THR A 95 0.26 23.10 5.91
CA THR A 95 -0.29 22.34 4.79
C THR A 95 0.80 22.15 3.71
N PRO A 96 0.92 20.97 3.07
CA PRO A 96 1.31 20.95 1.66
C PRO A 96 0.27 21.80 0.94
N ASN A 97 0.67 22.77 0.11
CA ASN A 97 -0.23 23.70 -0.60
C ASN A 97 -1.49 23.01 -1.15
N PHE A 98 -2.55 22.98 -0.36
CA PHE A 98 -3.89 22.61 -0.76
C PHE A 98 -4.70 23.90 -0.73
N PRO A 99 -5.42 24.24 -1.82
CA PRO A 99 -6.19 25.47 -1.87
C PRO A 99 -7.24 25.49 -0.74
N PRO A 100 -7.45 26.64 -0.07
CA PRO A 100 -8.44 26.75 1.00
C PRO A 100 -9.86 26.52 0.46
N ILE A 101 -10.67 25.79 1.23
CA ILE A 101 -12.08 25.53 0.92
C ILE A 101 -12.86 26.84 1.16
N THR A 102 -13.19 27.59 0.10
CA THR A 102 -14.12 28.71 0.17
C THR A 102 -15.56 28.28 -0.15
N LYS A 103 -16.36 28.25 0.93
CA LYS A 103 -17.81 28.48 1.09
C LYS A 103 -18.86 27.62 0.35
N GLN A 104 -19.87 27.29 1.17
CA GLN A 104 -21.18 26.75 0.87
C GLN A 104 -22.02 27.72 0.01
N GLU A 105 -22.63 27.20 -1.05
CA GLU A 105 -23.87 27.74 -1.60
C GLU A 105 -25.07 26.87 -1.17
N PRO A 106 -26.23 27.45 -0.85
CA PRO A 106 -27.40 26.70 -0.41
C PRO A 106 -28.14 26.13 -1.62
N GLY A 107 -27.94 24.84 -1.92
CA GLY A 107 -28.77 24.13 -2.89
C GLY A 107 -28.05 22.98 -3.61
N GLY A 108 -28.30 21.75 -3.16
CA GLY A 108 -27.89 20.52 -3.83
C GLY A 108 -26.58 19.94 -3.32
N PHE A 109 -26.57 18.63 -3.03
CA PHE A 109 -25.35 17.86 -2.83
C PHE A 109 -24.56 17.82 -4.15
N LYS A 110 -23.81 18.88 -4.45
CA LYS A 110 -22.72 18.78 -5.42
C LYS A 110 -21.60 18.02 -4.72
N GLU A 111 -21.45 16.74 -5.03
CA GLU A 111 -20.19 16.04 -4.79
C GLU A 111 -19.08 16.86 -5.45
N SER A 112 -18.32 17.60 -4.65
CA SER A 112 -17.11 18.25 -5.13
C SER A 112 -16.13 17.12 -5.43
N THR A 113 -15.99 16.80 -6.71
CA THR A 113 -15.07 15.76 -7.17
C THR A 113 -13.64 16.32 -7.10
N TYR A 114 -12.97 16.06 -5.97
CA TYR A 114 -11.55 16.39 -5.82
C TYR A 114 -10.70 15.40 -6.60
N LYS A 115 -9.85 15.90 -7.49
CA LYS A 115 -8.84 15.10 -8.19
C LYS A 115 -7.49 15.30 -7.50
N ILE A 116 -6.97 14.22 -6.92
CA ILE A 116 -5.65 14.21 -6.28
C ILE A 116 -4.67 13.58 -7.25
N LYS A 117 -3.66 14.35 -7.66
CA LYS A 117 -2.53 13.83 -8.43
C LYS A 117 -1.45 13.37 -7.46
N THR A 118 -1.03 12.11 -7.58
CA THR A 118 0.05 11.53 -6.78
C THR A 118 1.35 11.47 -7.59
N THR A 119 2.44 11.09 -6.93
CA THR A 119 3.77 10.92 -7.54
C THR A 119 4.05 9.48 -7.97
N ILE A 120 3.09 8.56 -7.81
CA ILE A 120 3.25 7.17 -8.19
C ILE A 120 3.48 7.05 -9.69
N ASP A 121 4.63 6.52 -10.06
CA ASP A 121 4.96 6.12 -11.43
C ASP A 121 4.34 4.74 -11.67
N ARG A 122 3.31 4.68 -12.52
CA ARG A 122 2.54 3.45 -12.73
C ARG A 122 3.37 2.32 -13.36
N PRO A 123 4.14 2.53 -14.45
CA PRO A 123 5.05 1.51 -14.96
C PRO A 123 6.03 0.98 -13.90
N LEU A 124 6.64 1.86 -13.11
CA LEU A 124 7.56 1.45 -12.05
C LEU A 124 6.84 0.68 -10.94
N GLN A 125 5.67 1.14 -10.50
CA GLN A 125 4.84 0.44 -9.53
C GLN A 125 4.55 -1.00 -9.97
N GLN A 126 4.10 -1.18 -11.21
CA GLN A 126 3.78 -2.50 -11.77
C GLN A 126 5.02 -3.40 -11.86
N PHE A 127 6.16 -2.81 -12.23
CA PHE A 127 7.43 -3.54 -12.24
C PHE A 127 7.80 -4.03 -10.83
N ILE A 128 7.74 -3.18 -9.82
CA ILE A 128 8.07 -3.55 -8.44
C ILE A 128 7.10 -4.58 -7.88
N GLU A 129 5.79 -4.45 -8.13
CA GLU A 129 4.77 -5.44 -7.77
C GLU A 129 5.10 -6.82 -8.37
N ALA A 130 5.47 -6.87 -9.66
CA ALA A 130 5.86 -8.11 -10.33
C ALA A 130 7.15 -8.72 -9.75
N GLN A 131 8.16 -7.90 -9.44
CA GLN A 131 9.41 -8.37 -8.83
C GLN A 131 9.18 -8.96 -7.44
N ILE A 132 8.34 -8.31 -6.61
CA ILE A 132 7.98 -8.83 -5.29
C ILE A 132 7.26 -10.18 -5.42
N GLN A 133 6.30 -10.30 -6.33
CA GLN A 133 5.58 -11.55 -6.57
C GLN A 133 6.52 -12.68 -6.99
N GLN A 134 7.49 -12.38 -7.87
CA GLN A 134 8.48 -13.35 -8.31
C GLN A 134 9.38 -13.82 -7.16
N ILE A 135 9.86 -12.89 -6.32
CA ILE A 135 10.71 -13.20 -5.16
C ILE A 135 9.96 -14.07 -4.16
N ILE A 136 8.72 -13.70 -3.81
CA ILE A 136 7.91 -14.48 -2.87
C ILE A 136 7.58 -15.86 -3.40
N THR A 137 7.34 -15.99 -4.70
CA THR A 137 7.14 -17.30 -5.33
C THR A 137 8.39 -18.16 -5.20
N THR A 138 9.58 -17.57 -5.40
CA THR A 138 10.86 -18.27 -5.30
C THR A 138 11.20 -18.67 -3.86
N LEU A 139 10.84 -17.84 -2.88
CA LEU A 139 11.13 -18.07 -1.45
C LEU A 139 10.02 -18.80 -0.70
N LYS A 140 8.95 -19.23 -1.40
CA LYS A 140 7.78 -19.85 -0.79
C LYS A 140 8.14 -21.09 0.05
N ASP A 141 9.09 -21.90 -0.42
CA ASP A 141 9.51 -23.12 0.27
C ASP A 141 10.33 -22.84 1.55
N HIS A 142 10.80 -21.61 1.71
CA HIS A 142 11.43 -21.10 2.94
C HIS A 142 10.42 -20.45 3.90
N ASN A 143 9.12 -20.68 3.68
CA ASN A 143 8.04 -20.10 4.49
C ASN A 143 8.01 -18.56 4.46
N VAL A 144 8.47 -17.95 3.37
CA VAL A 144 8.42 -16.50 3.15
C VAL A 144 7.14 -16.16 2.39
N HIS A 145 6.29 -15.31 3.00
CA HIS A 145 4.98 -14.97 2.45
C HIS A 145 4.77 -13.48 2.19
N HIS A 146 5.60 -12.62 2.78
CA HIS A 146 5.49 -11.17 2.66
C HIS A 146 6.83 -10.54 2.29
N ALA A 147 6.75 -9.50 1.47
CA ALA A 147 7.83 -8.58 1.15
C ALA A 147 7.21 -7.21 0.90
N ALA A 148 8.01 -6.18 1.10
CA ALA A 148 7.63 -4.81 0.87
C ALA A 148 8.75 -4.06 0.14
N ALA A 149 8.38 -3.04 -0.62
CA ALA A 149 9.32 -2.14 -1.28
C ALA A 149 8.75 -0.72 -1.32
N LEU A 150 9.63 0.24 -1.08
CA LEU A 150 9.37 1.66 -1.22
C LEU A 150 10.45 2.24 -2.14
N VAL A 151 10.04 2.93 -3.20
CA VAL A 151 10.95 3.62 -4.11
C VAL A 151 10.66 5.11 -4.02
N ILE A 152 11.70 5.88 -3.71
CA ILE A 152 11.62 7.34 -3.59
C ILE A 152 12.57 8.02 -4.57
N ASN A 153 12.24 9.24 -4.94
CA ASN A 153 13.20 10.16 -5.53
C ASN A 153 14.07 10.75 -4.40
N ASN A 154 15.38 10.51 -4.42
CA ASN A 154 16.28 10.94 -3.34
C ASN A 154 16.41 12.47 -3.21
N HIS A 155 16.18 13.22 -4.28
CA HIS A 155 16.28 14.68 -4.24
C HIS A 155 15.00 15.34 -3.74
N THR A 156 13.84 14.86 -4.22
CA THR A 156 12.54 15.48 -3.91
C THR A 156 11.80 14.82 -2.75
N GLY A 157 12.18 13.60 -2.37
CA GLY A 157 11.46 12.77 -1.39
C GLY A 157 10.14 12.20 -1.91
N GLU A 158 9.82 12.39 -3.20
CA GLU A 158 8.58 11.90 -3.80
C GLU A 158 8.54 10.36 -3.80
N VAL A 159 7.38 9.80 -3.46
CA VAL A 159 7.14 8.35 -3.51
C VAL A 159 6.78 7.96 -4.94
N LEU A 160 7.64 7.18 -5.59
CA LEU A 160 7.47 6.77 -6.98
C LEU A 160 6.81 5.38 -7.08
N ALA A 161 7.09 4.48 -6.14
CA ALA A 161 6.41 3.21 -6.00
C ALA A 161 6.31 2.80 -4.53
N TYR A 162 5.22 2.12 -4.18
CA TYR A 162 4.89 1.72 -2.82
C TYR A 162 4.17 0.38 -2.85
N VAL A 163 4.82 -0.65 -2.34
CA VAL A 163 4.27 -2.01 -2.24
C VAL A 163 4.44 -2.48 -0.79
N GLY A 164 3.35 -2.46 -0.03
CA GLY A 164 3.34 -2.94 1.35
C GLY A 164 3.29 -4.45 1.49
N SER A 165 2.79 -5.16 0.49
CA SER A 165 2.68 -6.62 0.45
C SER A 165 2.56 -7.12 -0.99
N PRO A 166 2.72 -8.43 -1.25
CA PRO A 166 2.64 -8.97 -2.60
C PRO A 166 1.25 -8.80 -3.24
N ASP A 167 0.19 -9.02 -2.46
CA ASP A 167 -1.20 -8.89 -2.92
C ASP A 167 -2.05 -8.31 -1.78
N TYR A 168 -2.45 -7.05 -1.92
CA TYR A 168 -3.26 -6.33 -0.93
C TYR A 168 -4.63 -6.98 -0.68
N PHE A 169 -5.23 -7.55 -1.72
CA PHE A 169 -6.60 -8.07 -1.66
C PHE A 169 -6.67 -9.52 -1.20
N ASN A 170 -5.52 -10.17 -0.99
CA ASN A 170 -5.46 -11.51 -0.44
C ASN A 170 -5.79 -11.52 1.06
N THR A 171 -7.06 -11.75 1.40
CA THR A 171 -7.53 -11.79 2.80
C THR A 171 -6.93 -12.96 3.56
N ASP A 172 -6.77 -14.11 2.93
CA ASP A 172 -6.33 -15.36 3.56
C ASP A 172 -4.85 -15.30 3.98
N LYS A 173 -4.04 -14.49 3.28
CA LYS A 173 -2.62 -14.31 3.54
C LYS A 173 -2.29 -12.95 4.15
N PHE A 174 -3.25 -12.30 4.81
CA PHE A 174 -3.04 -11.00 5.46
C PHE A 174 -2.46 -9.94 4.52
N GLY A 175 -2.95 -9.88 3.28
CA GLY A 175 -2.49 -8.99 2.23
C GLY A 175 -2.49 -7.50 2.60
N ARG A 176 -3.36 -7.10 3.52
CA ARG A 176 -3.42 -5.71 4.00
C ARG A 176 -2.32 -5.34 5.00
N ASN A 177 -1.47 -6.29 5.40
CA ASN A 177 -0.33 -6.00 6.26
C ASN A 177 0.71 -5.18 5.49
N ASP A 178 0.84 -3.91 5.84
CA ASP A 178 1.78 -3.00 5.17
C ASP A 178 3.18 -3.12 5.75
N GLY A 179 4.04 -3.87 5.06
CA GLY A 179 5.44 -4.06 5.42
C GLY A 179 6.30 -2.79 5.29
N VAL A 180 5.85 -1.75 4.58
CA VAL A 180 6.57 -0.46 4.53
C VAL A 180 6.41 0.30 5.85
N GLN A 181 5.23 0.23 6.47
CA GLN A 181 4.97 0.88 7.77
C GLN A 181 5.31 -0.01 8.97
N ALA A 182 5.52 -1.31 8.75
CA ALA A 182 5.78 -2.26 9.82
C ALA A 182 7.13 -1.99 10.52
N LEU A 183 7.10 -1.87 11.84
CA LEU A 183 8.32 -1.74 12.65
C LEU A 183 9.11 -3.05 12.64
N ARG A 184 10.37 -2.98 12.23
CA ARG A 184 11.32 -4.11 12.18
C ARG A 184 12.68 -3.65 12.67
N GLN A 185 13.48 -4.60 13.15
CA GLN A 185 14.88 -4.33 13.43
C GLN A 185 15.61 -4.10 12.10
N PRO A 186 16.35 -2.98 11.93
CA PRO A 186 17.06 -2.69 10.69
C PRO A 186 18.27 -3.61 10.47
N GLY A 187 18.83 -4.17 11.56
CA GLY A 187 20.06 -4.94 11.50
C GLY A 187 21.20 -4.13 10.91
N SER A 188 22.00 -4.75 10.05
CA SER A 188 23.17 -4.14 9.42
C SER A 188 22.88 -2.92 8.54
N THR A 189 21.63 -2.67 8.13
CA THR A 189 21.28 -1.45 7.37
C THR A 189 21.42 -0.17 8.21
N LEU A 190 21.57 -0.28 9.53
CA LEU A 190 21.88 0.84 10.42
C LEU A 190 23.35 1.29 10.35
N LYS A 191 24.27 0.39 9.99
CA LYS A 191 25.73 0.65 10.04
C LYS A 191 26.17 1.90 9.26
N PRO A 192 25.67 2.18 8.04
CA PRO A 192 26.04 3.41 7.33
C PRO A 192 25.86 4.69 8.16
N PHE A 193 24.79 4.79 8.95
CA PHE A 193 24.52 5.97 9.81
C PHE A 193 25.51 6.05 11.00
N LEU A 194 25.89 4.90 11.57
CA LEU A 194 26.89 4.85 12.63
C LEU A 194 28.27 5.30 12.11
N TYR A 195 28.65 4.81 10.93
CA TYR A 195 29.89 5.19 10.26
C TYR A 195 29.87 6.67 9.85
N GLU A 196 28.74 7.18 9.34
CA GLU A 196 28.53 8.61 9.05
C GLU A 196 28.77 9.47 10.31
N LEU A 197 28.22 9.08 11.45
CA LEU A 197 28.43 9.79 12.71
C LEU A 197 29.92 9.83 13.11
N ALA A 198 30.63 8.71 12.97
CA ALA A 198 32.06 8.66 13.29
C ALA A 198 32.92 9.47 12.30
N LEU A 199 32.59 9.41 11.00
CA LEU A 199 33.25 10.19 9.95
C LEU A 199 33.00 11.69 10.12
N SER A 200 31.77 12.11 10.40
CA SER A 200 31.41 13.53 10.61
C SER A 200 32.07 14.11 11.85
N LYS A 201 32.28 13.30 12.89
CA LYS A 201 33.09 13.66 14.07
C LYS A 201 34.60 13.57 13.83
N SER A 202 35.05 13.20 12.64
CA SER A 202 36.46 12.99 12.27
C SER A 202 37.20 11.99 13.18
N ILE A 203 36.46 11.07 13.83
CA ILE A 203 37.03 10.00 14.66
C ILE A 203 37.69 8.94 13.77
N ILE A 204 37.11 8.73 12.58
CA ILE A 204 37.60 7.78 11.58
C ILE A 204 37.69 8.46 10.21
N GLN A 205 38.48 7.85 9.32
CA GLN A 205 38.55 8.14 7.89
C GLN A 205 38.42 6.81 7.12
N PRO A 206 38.13 6.81 5.81
CA PRO A 206 37.98 5.57 5.03
C PRO A 206 39.19 4.63 5.07
N HIS A 207 40.38 5.15 5.38
CA HIS A 207 41.62 4.39 5.53
C HIS A 207 42.02 4.08 6.99
N THR A 208 41.26 4.56 8.00
CA THR A 208 41.49 4.20 9.41
C THR A 208 41.39 2.68 9.56
N ILE A 209 42.28 2.11 10.38
CA ILE A 209 42.30 0.69 10.68
C ILE A 209 41.44 0.43 11.92
N LEU A 210 40.51 -0.50 11.80
CA LEU A 210 39.67 -1.02 12.87
C LEU A 210 40.05 -2.47 13.14
N ALA A 211 39.83 -2.91 14.37
CA ALA A 211 40.11 -4.29 14.76
C ALA A 211 38.87 -5.16 14.50
N ASP A 212 39.00 -6.13 13.59
CA ASP A 212 38.09 -7.25 13.45
C ASP A 212 38.73 -8.48 14.11
N VAL A 213 38.67 -8.54 15.44
CA VAL A 213 39.29 -9.59 16.27
C VAL A 213 38.32 -10.01 17.38
N PRO A 214 38.47 -11.21 17.97
CA PRO A 214 37.61 -11.64 19.08
C PRO A 214 37.51 -10.55 20.16
N SER A 215 36.28 -10.09 20.41
CA SER A 215 36.00 -8.95 21.28
C SER A 215 34.94 -9.32 22.30
N TYR A 216 35.14 -8.87 23.54
CA TYR A 216 34.26 -9.17 24.67
C TYR A 216 33.88 -7.88 25.39
N TYR A 217 32.58 -7.66 25.57
CA TYR A 217 32.04 -6.47 26.21
C TYR A 217 31.32 -6.85 27.51
N ALA A 218 31.84 -6.36 28.63
CA ALA A 218 31.18 -6.50 29.92
C ALA A 218 30.03 -5.49 30.00
N ILE A 219 28.79 -6.00 30.06
CA ILE A 219 27.59 -5.19 30.20
C ILE A 219 27.09 -5.35 31.65
N PRO A 220 27.00 -4.27 32.44
CA PRO A 220 26.52 -4.36 33.82
C PRO A 220 25.14 -5.03 33.91
N GLY A 221 25.03 -6.06 34.74
CA GLY A 221 23.77 -6.80 34.93
C GLY A 221 23.41 -7.79 33.83
N ALA A 222 24.26 -7.97 32.81
CA ALA A 222 24.06 -8.92 31.73
C ALA A 222 25.22 -9.91 31.61
N LYS A 223 24.98 -10.98 30.83
CA LYS A 223 26.06 -11.91 30.45
C LYS A 223 27.08 -11.18 29.57
N LEU A 224 28.32 -11.64 29.62
CA LEU A 224 29.40 -11.16 28.76
C LEU A 224 28.95 -11.21 27.29
N TYR A 225 28.98 -10.06 26.63
CA TYR A 225 28.59 -9.97 25.22
C TYR A 225 29.79 -10.23 24.33
N SER A 226 29.69 -11.26 23.49
CA SER A 226 30.72 -11.67 22.54
C SER A 226 30.11 -11.66 21.15
N PRO A 227 30.11 -10.53 20.43
CA PRO A 227 29.61 -10.49 19.06
C PRO A 227 30.47 -11.37 18.16
N THR A 228 29.85 -11.87 17.09
CA THR A 228 30.53 -12.55 15.99
C THR A 228 30.10 -11.93 14.67
N ASP A 229 31.00 -11.99 13.68
CA ASP A 229 30.65 -11.67 12.30
C ASP A 229 29.77 -12.78 11.70
N TYR A 230 29.03 -12.45 10.64
CA TYR A 230 28.17 -13.41 9.94
C TYR A 230 28.95 -14.63 9.41
N SER A 231 30.21 -14.44 9.03
CA SER A 231 31.11 -15.50 8.56
C SER A 231 31.71 -16.33 9.71
N GLU A 232 31.52 -15.94 10.97
CA GLU A 232 32.16 -16.52 12.16
C GLU A 232 33.70 -16.55 12.12
N THR A 233 34.30 -15.80 11.20
CA THR A 233 35.76 -15.65 11.05
C THR A 233 36.18 -14.20 11.24
N PHE A 234 37.40 -13.98 11.71
CA PHE A 234 37.98 -12.66 11.94
C PHE A 234 39.03 -12.34 10.88
N LEU A 235 38.96 -11.15 10.29
CA LEU A 235 39.90 -10.66 9.28
C LEU A 235 41.10 -9.92 9.90
N GLY A 236 41.07 -9.64 11.20
CA GLY A 236 42.12 -8.88 11.89
C GLY A 236 42.03 -7.38 11.62
N PRO A 237 43.17 -6.67 11.45
CA PRO A 237 43.14 -5.23 11.18
C PRO A 237 42.57 -4.94 9.78
N VAL A 238 41.44 -4.25 9.72
CA VAL A 238 40.74 -3.91 8.47
C VAL A 238 40.55 -2.40 8.32
N ARG A 239 40.56 -1.91 7.07
CA ARG A 239 40.22 -0.50 6.81
C ARG A 239 38.72 -0.27 6.99
N VAL A 240 38.31 0.88 7.50
CA VAL A 240 36.90 1.33 7.62
C VAL A 240 36.09 1.05 6.35
N ARG A 241 36.62 1.41 5.17
CA ARG A 241 35.94 1.17 3.89
C ARG A 241 35.70 -0.31 3.59
N VAL A 242 36.58 -1.20 4.06
CA VAL A 242 36.44 -2.66 3.92
C VAL A 242 35.44 -3.18 4.94
N ALA A 243 35.49 -2.70 6.18
CA ALA A 243 34.57 -3.10 7.24
C ALA A 243 33.11 -2.77 6.90
N LEU A 244 32.84 -1.54 6.45
CA LEU A 244 31.50 -1.13 6.04
C LEU A 244 31.02 -1.88 4.80
N ALA A 245 31.87 -2.03 3.77
CA ALA A 245 31.51 -2.72 2.53
C ALA A 245 31.17 -4.19 2.73
N ASN A 246 31.83 -4.87 3.67
CA ASN A 246 31.55 -6.27 4.01
C ASN A 246 30.56 -6.41 5.17
N SER A 247 30.04 -5.29 5.69
CA SER A 247 29.12 -5.27 6.82
C SER A 247 29.62 -6.06 8.03
N LEU A 248 30.90 -5.91 8.38
CA LEU A 248 31.48 -6.58 9.55
C LEU A 248 30.81 -6.07 10.85
N ASN A 249 30.50 -6.95 11.78
CA ASN A 249 29.83 -6.63 13.05
C ASN A 249 30.83 -6.13 14.10
N ILE A 250 31.99 -6.77 14.21
CA ILE A 250 32.97 -6.42 15.25
C ILE A 250 33.50 -4.98 15.11
N PRO A 251 33.89 -4.51 13.91
CA PRO A 251 34.44 -3.16 13.76
C PRO A 251 33.39 -2.04 13.78
N ALA A 252 32.10 -2.39 13.70
CA ALA A 252 31.00 -1.43 13.64
C ALA A 252 30.61 -0.97 15.05
#